data_AF-A0A672UH31-F1
#
_entry.id   AF-A0A672UH31-F1
#
_cell.length_a   1.000
_cell.length_b   1.000
_cell.length_c   1.000
_cell.angle_alpha   90.00
_cell.angle_beta   90.00
_cell.angle_gamma   90.00
#
_symmetry.space_group_name_H-M   'P 1'
#
loop_
_entity.id
_entity.type
_entity.pdbx_description
1 polymer ?
#
loop_
_entity_poly.entity_id
_entity_poly.type
_entity_poly.pdbx_seq_one_letter_code
_entity_poly.pdbx_strand_id
1 'polypeptide(L)'
;MPVFNWVALKPSQIDGTVFNELNDEKVLQELDMSDFEEQFKTKAQGPGLDISALKAKATQKAPNKVTLMESNRAKNLAITLRKGGRSIQDICTAIETYDQQALSLDFLELLLRFLPTEYERTLIGKFEREQQPPEELSDEDQFMIRFSKIPRLAERMNVMIFLGNFSDTAQLLMPQLNAIIAASMSLKSSSKLRNILEIVLAFGNYMNSSKRGAAYGFRLQSLDALLEMKSTDRKQTLLHYLVRVITEKYPGLTGFHTELHFLDKAGTVSLDSVLQDVRSLQQGMELTRKEFMRQDDSPVLKDFLKVNSEVMEKLQADSKTAKEAFESAVEYFGENPKTSPPTTFFPMFMRFIKAYKKAEQDIELWKKQEAAAKEAESGSPSSENQPELPIQKARRQQMDMIAELKKKQMVKEPLIYEGKDGAIEDIISDLRNNPYRRADKGRGSSKKRAAGQSLQATPDIPL
;
A
#
# COMPACT_ATOMS: atom_id res chain seq x y z
N MET A 1 17.96 -40.94 -2.96
CA MET A 1 17.46 -39.65 -2.44
C MET A 1 16.33 -39.12 -3.32
N PRO A 2 15.33 -38.42 -2.76
CA PRO A 2 14.32 -37.69 -3.53
C PRO A 2 14.99 -36.61 -4.39
N VAL A 3 14.40 -36.32 -5.55
CA VAL A 3 14.87 -35.22 -6.40
C VAL A 3 14.45 -33.89 -5.76
N PHE A 4 15.41 -33.00 -5.52
CA PHE A 4 15.11 -31.64 -5.11
C PHE A 4 14.76 -30.81 -6.36
N ASN A 5 13.48 -30.46 -6.51
CA ASN A 5 12.96 -29.72 -7.67
C ASN A 5 13.32 -28.21 -7.63
N TRP A 6 14.60 -27.89 -7.48
CA TRP A 6 15.09 -26.52 -7.60
C TRP A 6 15.21 -26.08 -9.07
N VAL A 7 15.08 -24.79 -9.32
CA VAL A 7 15.32 -24.21 -10.65
C VAL A 7 16.77 -23.71 -10.67
N ALA A 8 17.68 -24.52 -11.20
CA ALA A 8 19.08 -24.17 -11.27
C ALA A 8 19.34 -23.02 -12.26
N LEU A 9 20.23 -22.10 -11.90
CA LEU A 9 20.73 -21.07 -12.81
C LEU A 9 21.65 -21.71 -13.86
N LYS A 10 21.58 -21.23 -15.10
CA LYS A 10 22.53 -21.66 -16.14
C LYS A 10 23.93 -21.11 -15.82
N PRO A 11 25.02 -21.80 -16.18
CA PRO A 11 26.38 -21.32 -15.91
C PRO A 11 26.65 -19.89 -16.42
N SER A 12 26.08 -19.52 -17.57
CA SER A 12 26.18 -18.17 -18.14
C SER A 12 25.49 -17.07 -17.33
N GLN A 13 24.70 -17.42 -16.31
CA GLN A 13 23.97 -16.51 -15.43
C GLN A 13 24.64 -16.39 -14.05
N ILE A 14 25.74 -17.12 -13.81
CA ILE A 14 26.41 -17.18 -12.51
C ILE A 14 27.39 -16.02 -12.33
N ASP A 15 28.07 -15.61 -13.40
CA ASP A 15 29.05 -14.52 -13.35
C ASP A 15 28.44 -13.22 -12.80
N GLY A 16 29.06 -12.69 -11.74
CA GLY A 16 28.60 -11.47 -11.05
C GLY A 16 27.45 -11.67 -10.05
N THR A 17 27.03 -12.91 -9.81
CA THR A 17 26.08 -13.25 -8.74
C THR A 17 26.79 -13.76 -7.49
N VAL A 18 26.08 -13.77 -6.35
CA VAL A 18 26.57 -14.34 -5.10
C VAL A 18 27.00 -15.81 -5.24
N PHE A 19 26.40 -16.55 -6.17
CA PHE A 19 26.70 -17.97 -6.39
C PHE A 19 28.11 -18.21 -6.94
N ASN A 20 28.74 -17.20 -7.52
CA ASN A 20 30.14 -17.27 -7.98
C ASN A 20 31.15 -17.27 -6.83
N GLU A 21 30.73 -16.84 -5.64
CA GLU A 21 31.57 -16.73 -4.44
C GLU A 21 31.33 -17.90 -3.46
N LEU A 22 30.38 -18.79 -3.75
CA LEU A 22 30.06 -19.94 -2.90
C LEU A 22 30.94 -21.14 -3.25
N ASN A 23 31.25 -21.96 -2.24
CA ASN A 23 31.97 -23.22 -2.39
C ASN A 23 31.24 -24.29 -1.57
N ASP A 24 30.52 -25.16 -2.28
CA ASP A 24 29.74 -26.26 -1.71
C ASP A 24 30.63 -27.41 -1.21
N GLU A 25 31.76 -27.68 -1.87
CA GLU A 25 32.71 -28.72 -1.44
C GLU A 25 33.22 -28.51 0.00
N LYS A 26 33.49 -27.26 0.38
CA LYS A 26 33.90 -26.93 1.76
C LYS A 26 32.78 -27.27 2.75
N VAL A 27 31.54 -26.96 2.41
CA VAL A 27 30.37 -27.21 3.27
C VAL A 27 30.09 -28.70 3.38
N LEU A 28 30.23 -29.45 2.29
CA LEU A 28 30.04 -30.91 2.26
C LEU A 28 31.06 -31.67 3.12
N GLN A 29 32.25 -31.10 3.37
CA GLN A 29 33.25 -31.68 4.29
C GLN A 29 32.91 -31.46 5.77
N GLU A 30 32.13 -30.42 6.08
CA GLU A 30 31.72 -30.08 7.46
C GLU A 30 30.42 -30.77 7.88
N LEU A 31 29.59 -31.19 6.92
CA LEU A 31 28.26 -31.77 7.16
C LEU A 31 28.27 -33.31 7.16
N ASP A 32 27.49 -33.90 8.08
CA ASP A 32 27.26 -35.35 8.09
C ASP A 32 26.24 -35.76 7.03
N MET A 33 26.75 -36.05 5.83
CA MET A 33 25.92 -36.50 4.71
C MET A 33 25.34 -37.91 4.92
N SER A 34 25.88 -38.69 5.87
CA SER A 34 25.38 -40.03 6.16
C SER A 34 24.07 -39.98 6.95
N ASP A 35 23.98 -39.11 7.96
CA ASP A 35 22.73 -38.81 8.67
C ASP A 35 21.66 -38.25 7.72
N PHE A 36 22.06 -37.31 6.85
CA PHE A 36 21.15 -36.75 5.84
C PHE A 36 20.61 -37.82 4.89
N GLU A 37 21.46 -38.72 4.39
CA GLU A 37 21.02 -39.82 3.53
C GLU A 37 20.11 -40.80 4.27
N GLU A 38 20.38 -41.11 5.53
CA GLU A 38 19.53 -41.98 6.34
C GLU A 38 18.13 -41.41 6.55
N GLN A 39 18.02 -40.11 6.85
CA GLN A 39 16.75 -39.44 7.10
C GLN A 39 15.91 -39.23 5.83
N PHE A 40 16.56 -39.06 4.67
CA PHE A 40 15.88 -38.69 3.42
C PHE A 40 15.95 -39.76 2.32
N LYS A 41 16.46 -40.98 2.57
CA LYS A 41 16.39 -42.08 1.61
C LYS A 41 14.95 -42.46 1.25
N THR A 42 14.72 -42.78 -0.02
CA THR A 42 13.40 -43.23 -0.50
C THR A 42 13.27 -44.75 -0.34
N LYS A 43 12.04 -45.25 -0.19
CA LYS A 43 11.72 -46.68 0.04
C LYS A 43 12.16 -47.65 -1.09
N ALA A 44 12.81 -47.17 -2.14
CA ALA A 44 13.28 -47.96 -3.27
C ALA A 44 14.61 -48.72 -3.01
N GLN A 45 15.18 -48.64 -1.79
CA GLN A 45 16.42 -49.32 -1.40
C GLN A 45 16.26 -50.22 -0.16
N GLY A 46 15.08 -50.83 0.05
CA GLY A 46 14.90 -51.97 0.95
C GLY A 46 15.13 -53.31 0.24
N PRO A 47 15.26 -54.46 0.95
CA PRO A 47 15.40 -55.76 0.31
C PRO A 47 14.24 -56.01 -0.64
N GLY A 48 14.55 -56.42 -1.87
CA GLY A 48 13.64 -56.44 -3.01
C GLY A 48 12.25 -57.00 -2.69
N LEU A 49 11.25 -56.13 -2.74
CA LEU A 49 9.85 -56.56 -2.76
C LEU A 49 9.54 -57.12 -4.15
N ASP A 50 9.09 -58.37 -4.14
CA ASP A 50 8.79 -59.18 -5.32
C ASP A 50 7.77 -58.47 -6.25
N ILE A 51 8.25 -58.03 -7.40
CA ILE A 51 7.51 -57.29 -8.44
C ILE A 51 6.33 -58.10 -9.01
N SER A 52 6.27 -59.41 -8.73
CA SER A 52 5.21 -60.30 -9.22
C SER A 52 3.86 -60.13 -8.49
N ALA A 53 3.83 -59.63 -7.24
CA ALA A 53 2.58 -59.46 -6.49
C ALA A 53 1.76 -58.22 -6.89
N LEU A 54 2.40 -57.19 -7.48
CA LEU A 54 1.73 -55.96 -7.92
C LEU A 54 1.09 -56.07 -9.32
N LYS A 55 1.43 -57.10 -10.11
CA LYS A 55 0.80 -57.33 -11.43
C LYS A 55 -0.57 -58.01 -11.36
N ALA A 56 -0.95 -58.61 -10.23
CA ALA A 56 -2.18 -59.38 -10.12
C ALA A 56 -3.44 -58.55 -9.79
N LYS A 57 -3.32 -57.23 -9.52
CA LYS A 57 -4.47 -56.33 -9.27
C LYS A 57 -4.72 -55.28 -10.36
N ALA A 58 -3.97 -55.31 -11.46
CA ALA A 58 -4.09 -54.35 -12.58
C ALA A 58 -4.87 -54.90 -13.79
N THR A 59 -5.66 -55.95 -13.61
CA THR A 59 -6.49 -56.57 -14.66
C THR A 59 -7.98 -56.41 -14.38
N GLN A 60 -8.43 -55.16 -14.31
CA GLN A 60 -9.75 -54.79 -14.80
C GLN A 60 -9.56 -53.63 -15.77
N LYS A 61 -9.18 -53.99 -17.02
CA LYS A 61 -9.11 -53.05 -18.13
C LYS A 61 -10.55 -52.66 -18.45
N ALA A 62 -10.97 -51.49 -17.96
CA ALA A 62 -12.13 -50.82 -18.52
C ALA A 62 -11.93 -50.69 -20.04
N PRO A 63 -13.00 -50.78 -20.86
CA PRO A 63 -12.86 -50.67 -22.30
C PRO A 63 -12.11 -49.39 -22.65
N ASN A 64 -11.12 -49.48 -23.56
CA ASN A 64 -10.38 -48.35 -24.08
C ASN A 64 -11.36 -47.44 -24.85
N LYS A 65 -12.04 -46.56 -24.13
CA LYS A 65 -12.81 -45.47 -24.73
C LYS A 65 -11.86 -44.60 -25.55
N VAL A 66 -12.28 -44.23 -26.75
CA VAL A 66 -11.50 -43.34 -27.63
C VAL A 66 -11.45 -41.96 -26.97
N THR A 67 -10.26 -41.36 -26.90
CA THR A 67 -10.07 -40.03 -26.29
C THR A 67 -9.69 -39.00 -27.34
N LEU A 68 -10.44 -37.89 -27.43
CA LEU A 68 -10.17 -36.79 -28.36
C LEU A 68 -9.24 -35.75 -27.72
N MET A 69 -9.42 -35.48 -26.44
CA MET A 69 -8.60 -34.55 -25.67
C MET A 69 -7.27 -35.15 -25.21
N GLU A 70 -6.30 -34.27 -24.95
CA GLU A 70 -5.04 -34.65 -24.30
C GLU A 70 -5.29 -35.17 -22.87
N SER A 71 -4.55 -36.22 -22.47
CA SER A 71 -4.84 -36.98 -21.25
C SER A 71 -4.83 -36.15 -19.97
N ASN A 72 -3.90 -35.21 -19.82
CA ASN A 72 -3.87 -34.35 -18.63
C ASN A 72 -5.02 -33.35 -18.62
N ARG A 73 -5.35 -32.77 -19.79
CA ARG A 73 -6.50 -31.87 -19.91
C ARG A 73 -7.82 -32.58 -19.60
N ALA A 74 -8.02 -33.80 -20.08
CA ALA A 74 -9.18 -34.62 -19.75
C ALA A 74 -9.26 -34.92 -18.24
N LYS A 75 -8.15 -35.33 -17.62
CA LYS A 75 -8.10 -35.55 -16.14
C LYS A 75 -8.45 -34.28 -15.36
N ASN A 76 -7.90 -33.13 -15.75
CA ASN A 76 -8.16 -31.86 -15.08
C ASN A 76 -9.62 -31.42 -15.26
N LEU A 77 -10.21 -31.68 -16.42
CA LEU A 77 -11.63 -31.45 -16.68
C LEU A 77 -12.49 -32.36 -15.79
N ALA A 78 -12.17 -33.66 -15.72
CA ALA A 78 -12.87 -34.62 -14.86
C ALA A 78 -12.89 -34.19 -13.39
N ILE A 79 -11.75 -33.71 -12.87
CA ILE A 79 -11.64 -33.18 -11.51
C ILE A 79 -12.53 -31.94 -11.33
N THR A 80 -12.52 -31.04 -12.32
CA THR A 80 -13.35 -29.82 -12.29
C THR A 80 -14.83 -30.15 -12.30
N LEU A 81 -15.28 -31.04 -13.20
CA LEU A 81 -16.67 -31.48 -13.29
C LEU A 81 -17.14 -32.19 -12.01
N ARG A 82 -16.28 -33.02 -11.39
CA ARG A 82 -16.57 -33.61 -10.07
C ARG A 82 -16.78 -32.57 -8.98
N LYS A 83 -16.02 -31.46 -8.99
CA LYS A 83 -16.21 -30.34 -8.05
C LYS A 83 -17.55 -29.65 -8.29
N GLY A 84 -18.00 -29.55 -9.54
CA GLY A 84 -19.30 -28.97 -9.90
C GLY A 84 -20.49 -29.84 -9.47
N GLY A 85 -20.33 -31.17 -9.43
CA GLY A 85 -21.34 -32.10 -8.91
C GLY A 85 -22.65 -32.13 -9.70
N ARG A 86 -22.67 -31.61 -10.94
CA ARG A 86 -23.85 -31.53 -11.81
C ARG A 86 -23.69 -32.38 -13.05
N SER A 87 -24.82 -32.74 -13.67
CA SER A 87 -24.78 -33.45 -14.95
C SER A 87 -24.28 -32.53 -16.07
N ILE A 88 -23.70 -33.13 -17.11
CA ILE A 88 -23.25 -32.41 -18.31
C ILE A 88 -24.38 -31.54 -18.87
N GLN A 89 -25.59 -32.09 -18.92
CA GLN A 89 -26.76 -31.41 -19.46
C GLN A 89 -27.14 -30.19 -18.61
N ASP A 90 -27.15 -30.34 -17.28
CA ASP A 90 -27.50 -29.23 -16.38
C ASP A 90 -26.49 -28.09 -16.48
N ILE A 91 -25.19 -28.40 -16.63
CA ILE A 91 -24.15 -27.38 -16.81
C ILE A 91 -24.37 -26.62 -18.12
N CYS A 92 -24.58 -27.33 -19.23
CA CYS A 92 -24.83 -26.70 -20.53
C CYS A 92 -26.09 -25.84 -20.52
N THR A 93 -27.20 -26.37 -20.00
CA THR A 93 -28.47 -25.65 -19.91
C THR A 93 -28.37 -24.43 -19.00
N ALA A 94 -27.65 -24.51 -17.87
CA ALA A 94 -27.42 -23.36 -17.00
C ALA A 94 -26.65 -22.24 -17.69
N ILE A 95 -25.67 -22.55 -18.54
CA ILE A 95 -24.93 -21.53 -19.31
C ILE A 95 -25.82 -20.92 -20.42
N GLU A 96 -26.65 -21.73 -21.07
CA GLU A 96 -27.56 -21.26 -22.12
C GLU A 96 -28.66 -20.34 -21.58
N THR A 97 -29.07 -20.55 -20.33
CA THR A 97 -30.15 -19.82 -19.64
C THR A 97 -29.65 -18.77 -18.64
N TYR A 98 -28.33 -18.64 -18.44
CA TYR A 98 -27.70 -17.76 -17.44
C TYR A 98 -28.13 -18.03 -15.99
N ASP A 99 -28.35 -19.30 -15.63
CA ASP A 99 -28.81 -19.68 -14.29
C ASP A 99 -27.68 -19.59 -13.24
N GLN A 100 -27.61 -18.45 -12.56
CA GLN A 100 -26.62 -18.17 -11.51
C GLN A 100 -26.81 -19.01 -10.23
N GLN A 101 -27.99 -19.59 -10.02
CA GLN A 101 -28.25 -20.47 -8.88
C GLN A 101 -27.76 -21.90 -9.18
N ALA A 102 -27.74 -22.27 -10.46
CA ALA A 102 -27.20 -23.55 -10.88
C ALA A 102 -25.67 -23.61 -10.76
N LEU A 103 -24.96 -22.57 -11.23
CA LEU A 103 -23.49 -22.60 -11.30
C LEU A 103 -22.88 -21.49 -10.44
N SER A 104 -22.12 -21.90 -9.42
CA SER A 104 -21.33 -20.96 -8.61
C SER A 104 -20.25 -20.27 -9.44
N LEU A 105 -19.91 -19.02 -9.10
CA LEU A 105 -18.88 -18.23 -9.78
C LEU A 105 -17.51 -18.93 -9.80
N ASP A 106 -17.05 -19.46 -8.67
CA ASP A 106 -15.79 -20.23 -8.60
C ASP A 106 -15.75 -21.39 -9.60
N PHE A 107 -16.90 -22.06 -9.79
CA PHE A 107 -17.00 -23.16 -10.74
C PHE A 107 -16.96 -22.66 -12.19
N LEU A 108 -17.65 -21.55 -12.49
CA LEU A 108 -17.63 -20.93 -13.81
C LEU A 108 -16.23 -20.45 -14.20
N GLU A 109 -15.49 -19.84 -13.27
CA GLU A 109 -14.11 -19.39 -13.50
C GLU A 109 -13.15 -20.56 -13.76
N LEU A 110 -13.30 -21.66 -13.02
CA LEU A 110 -12.56 -22.89 -13.29
C LEU A 110 -12.91 -23.47 -14.66
N LEU A 111 -14.21 -23.50 -15.00
CA LEU A 111 -14.70 -24.06 -16.25
C LEU A 111 -14.27 -23.22 -17.47
N LEU A 112 -14.09 -21.91 -17.32
CA LEU A 112 -13.61 -21.01 -18.37
C LEU A 112 -12.22 -21.42 -18.90
N ARG A 113 -11.40 -22.08 -18.08
CA ARG A 113 -10.08 -22.61 -18.49
C ARG A 113 -10.18 -23.81 -19.43
N PHE A 114 -11.36 -24.40 -19.54
CA PHE A 114 -11.68 -25.55 -20.39
C PHE A 114 -12.50 -25.15 -21.62
N LEU A 115 -12.55 -23.86 -21.98
CA LEU A 115 -13.10 -23.45 -23.27
C LEU A 115 -12.44 -24.29 -24.39
N PRO A 116 -13.23 -24.87 -25.32
CA PRO A 116 -12.69 -25.72 -26.38
C PRO A 116 -11.76 -24.91 -27.29
N THR A 117 -10.53 -25.39 -27.46
CA THR A 117 -9.55 -24.80 -28.37
C THR A 117 -9.94 -25.04 -29.83
N GLU A 118 -9.40 -24.25 -30.77
CA GLU A 118 -9.66 -24.44 -32.20
C GLU A 118 -9.27 -25.85 -32.69
N TYR A 119 -8.18 -26.38 -32.15
CA TYR A 119 -7.72 -27.74 -32.42
C TYR A 119 -8.76 -28.78 -31.96
N GLU A 120 -9.24 -28.66 -30.72
CA GLU A 120 -10.26 -29.56 -30.18
C GLU A 120 -11.58 -29.46 -30.95
N ARG A 121 -12.00 -28.26 -31.35
CA ARG A 121 -13.19 -28.05 -32.20
C ARG A 121 -13.05 -28.75 -33.54
N THR A 122 -11.84 -28.76 -34.12
CA THR A 122 -11.56 -29.47 -35.37
C THR A 122 -11.65 -30.98 -35.20
N LEU A 123 -11.10 -31.52 -34.10
CA LEU A 123 -11.18 -32.94 -33.77
C LEU A 123 -12.63 -33.39 -33.53
N ILE A 124 -13.37 -32.61 -32.76
CA ILE A 124 -14.80 -32.83 -32.50
C ILE A 124 -15.58 -32.82 -33.82
N GLY A 125 -15.37 -31.82 -34.67
CA GLY A 125 -16.05 -31.72 -35.97
C GLY A 125 -15.70 -32.87 -36.93
N LYS A 126 -14.48 -33.42 -36.85
CA LYS A 126 -14.10 -34.63 -37.61
C LYS A 126 -14.83 -35.87 -37.08
N PHE A 127 -14.81 -36.08 -35.77
CA PHE A 127 -15.50 -37.20 -35.12
C PHE A 127 -17.00 -37.22 -35.45
N GLU A 128 -17.66 -36.06 -35.39
CA GLU A 128 -19.09 -35.94 -35.72
C GLU A 128 -19.40 -36.22 -37.19
N ARG A 129 -18.51 -35.80 -38.11
CA ARG A 129 -18.67 -36.06 -39.54
C ARG A 129 -18.54 -37.54 -39.88
N GLU A 130 -17.68 -38.25 -39.14
CA GLU A 130 -17.47 -39.70 -39.27
C GLU A 130 -18.61 -40.52 -38.64
N GLN A 131 -19.62 -39.86 -38.04
CA GLN A 131 -20.79 -40.47 -37.38
C GLN A 131 -20.42 -41.58 -36.38
N GLN A 132 -19.29 -41.41 -35.70
CA GLN A 132 -18.85 -42.34 -34.67
C GLN A 132 -19.77 -42.23 -33.45
N PRO A 133 -20.12 -43.36 -32.80
CA PRO A 133 -21.02 -43.37 -31.65
C PRO A 133 -20.39 -42.61 -30.46
N PRO A 134 -21.05 -41.56 -29.94
CA PRO A 134 -20.54 -40.79 -28.80
C PRO A 134 -20.33 -41.63 -27.53
N GLU A 135 -21.02 -42.77 -27.42
CA GLU A 135 -20.94 -43.70 -26.29
C GLU A 135 -19.57 -44.37 -26.17
N GLU A 136 -18.80 -44.42 -27.25
CA GLU A 136 -17.42 -44.94 -27.28
C GLU A 136 -16.39 -43.94 -26.74
N LEU A 137 -16.78 -42.68 -26.53
CA LEU A 137 -15.92 -41.64 -26.00
C LEU A 137 -15.90 -41.60 -24.47
N SER A 138 -14.81 -41.04 -23.93
CA SER A 138 -14.73 -40.66 -22.52
C SER A 138 -15.85 -39.69 -22.13
N ASP A 139 -16.25 -39.70 -20.85
CA ASP A 139 -17.32 -38.83 -20.37
C ASP A 139 -16.91 -37.34 -20.50
N GLU A 140 -15.61 -37.07 -20.42
CA GLU A 140 -14.99 -35.76 -20.62
C GLU A 140 -15.07 -35.29 -22.08
N ASP A 141 -14.82 -36.17 -23.04
CA ASP A 141 -14.97 -35.84 -24.47
C ASP A 141 -16.45 -35.64 -24.84
N GLN A 142 -17.35 -36.45 -24.27
CA GLN A 142 -18.79 -36.23 -24.43
C GLN A 142 -19.23 -34.88 -23.87
N PHE A 143 -18.69 -34.48 -22.71
CA PHE A 143 -18.88 -33.13 -22.18
C PHE A 143 -18.36 -32.07 -23.16
N MET A 144 -17.12 -32.21 -23.65
CA MET A 144 -16.48 -31.21 -24.52
C MET A 144 -17.24 -31.03 -25.84
N ILE A 145 -17.80 -32.10 -26.40
CA ILE A 145 -18.68 -32.03 -27.58
C ILE A 145 -19.89 -31.17 -27.28
N ARG A 146 -20.66 -31.46 -26.22
CA ARG A 146 -21.86 -30.68 -25.87
C ARG A 146 -21.51 -29.24 -25.51
N PHE A 147 -20.45 -29.05 -24.74
CA PHE A 147 -19.95 -27.74 -24.34
C PHE A 147 -19.58 -26.89 -25.57
N SER A 148 -18.89 -27.48 -26.56
CA SER A 148 -18.49 -26.77 -27.78
C SER A 148 -19.64 -26.32 -28.69
N LYS A 149 -20.81 -26.96 -28.57
CA LYS A 149 -22.03 -26.64 -29.33
C LYS A 149 -22.77 -25.41 -28.81
N ILE A 150 -22.48 -24.97 -27.58
CA ILE A 150 -23.09 -23.78 -27.01
C ILE A 150 -22.67 -22.56 -27.85
N PRO A 151 -23.62 -21.82 -28.44
CA PRO A 151 -23.30 -20.66 -29.26
C PRO A 151 -22.72 -19.54 -28.41
N ARG A 152 -21.61 -18.93 -28.84
CA ARG A 152 -20.94 -17.83 -28.11
C ARG A 152 -20.59 -18.22 -26.66
N LEU A 153 -20.14 -19.46 -26.48
CA LEU A 153 -19.86 -20.04 -25.17
C LEU A 153 -18.98 -19.14 -24.29
N ALA A 154 -17.88 -18.61 -24.85
CA ALA A 154 -16.94 -17.78 -24.10
C ALA A 154 -17.62 -16.49 -23.63
N GLU A 155 -18.38 -15.84 -24.49
CA GLU A 155 -19.13 -14.62 -24.18
C GLU A 155 -20.20 -14.90 -23.12
N ARG A 156 -20.99 -15.97 -23.27
CA ARG A 156 -22.02 -16.37 -22.31
C ARG A 156 -21.45 -16.58 -20.91
N MET A 157 -20.35 -17.33 -20.81
CA MET A 157 -19.70 -17.59 -19.53
C MET A 157 -19.14 -16.31 -18.90
N ASN A 158 -18.48 -15.46 -19.69
CA ASN A 158 -17.96 -14.18 -19.19
C ASN A 158 -19.09 -13.25 -18.72
N VAL A 159 -20.21 -13.19 -19.46
CA VAL A 159 -21.40 -12.45 -19.03
C VAL A 159 -21.93 -13.04 -17.74
N MET A 160 -22.12 -14.35 -17.65
CA MET A 160 -22.63 -15.01 -16.44
C MET A 160 -21.79 -14.73 -15.18
N ILE A 161 -20.45 -14.74 -15.32
CA ILE A 161 -19.52 -14.36 -14.25
C ILE A 161 -19.70 -12.89 -13.88
N PHE A 162 -19.76 -12.01 -14.87
CA PHE A 162 -19.98 -10.57 -14.65
C PHE A 162 -21.30 -10.29 -13.92
N LEU A 163 -22.40 -10.93 -14.34
CA LEU A 163 -23.71 -10.78 -13.70
C LEU A 163 -23.63 -11.09 -12.19
N GLY A 164 -22.84 -12.09 -11.79
CA GLY A 164 -22.75 -12.51 -10.39
C GLY A 164 -21.86 -11.60 -9.56
N ASN A 165 -20.81 -11.05 -10.17
CA ASN A 165 -19.86 -10.16 -9.49
C ASN A 165 -20.30 -8.69 -9.43
N PHE A 166 -21.25 -8.27 -10.28
CA PHE A 166 -21.59 -6.85 -10.44
C PHE A 166 -22.03 -6.18 -9.13
N SER A 167 -22.95 -6.79 -8.39
CA SER A 167 -23.53 -6.17 -7.19
C SER A 167 -22.47 -5.97 -6.11
N ASP A 168 -21.67 -7.01 -5.83
CA ASP A 168 -20.62 -6.97 -4.82
C ASP A 168 -19.53 -5.96 -5.18
N THR A 169 -19.13 -5.93 -6.45
CA THR A 169 -18.15 -4.96 -6.94
C THR A 169 -18.69 -3.53 -6.83
N ALA A 170 -19.93 -3.27 -7.23
CA ALA A 170 -20.55 -1.96 -7.11
C ALA A 170 -20.66 -1.50 -5.65
N GLN A 171 -21.06 -2.41 -4.74
CA GLN A 171 -21.14 -2.15 -3.30
C GLN A 171 -19.78 -1.84 -2.67
N LEU A 172 -18.69 -2.41 -3.20
CA LEU A 172 -17.33 -2.13 -2.75
C LEU A 172 -16.81 -0.76 -3.26
N LEU A 173 -17.15 -0.38 -4.49
CA LEU A 173 -16.65 0.85 -5.12
C LEU A 173 -17.37 2.10 -4.63
N MET A 174 -18.69 2.02 -4.45
CA MET A 174 -19.54 3.15 -4.06
C MET A 174 -19.08 3.89 -2.78
N PRO A 175 -18.78 3.23 -1.65
CA PRO A 175 -18.31 3.93 -0.45
C PRO A 175 -16.93 4.57 -0.62
N GLN A 176 -16.07 4.02 -1.47
CA GLN A 176 -14.75 4.59 -1.76
C GLN A 176 -14.89 5.91 -2.53
N LEU A 177 -15.74 5.93 -3.57
CA LEU A 177 -16.06 7.15 -4.31
C LEU A 177 -16.67 8.23 -3.39
N ASN A 178 -17.66 7.84 -2.57
CA ASN A 178 -18.30 8.76 -1.63
C ASN A 178 -17.33 9.33 -0.60
N ALA A 179 -16.37 8.54 -0.11
CA ALA A 179 -15.35 9.02 0.81
C ALA A 179 -14.45 10.08 0.15
N ILE A 180 -13.98 9.84 -1.08
CA ILE A 180 -13.18 10.81 -1.85
C ILE A 180 -13.97 12.11 -2.07
N ILE A 181 -15.22 11.99 -2.51
CA ILE A 181 -16.13 13.11 -2.76
C ILE A 181 -16.31 13.96 -1.50
N ALA A 182 -16.70 13.33 -0.39
CA ALA A 182 -17.00 14.01 0.86
C ALA A 182 -15.73 14.63 1.49
N ALA A 183 -14.61 13.91 1.48
CA ALA A 183 -13.33 14.40 1.97
C ALA A 183 -12.87 15.63 1.20
N SER A 184 -12.87 15.56 -0.13
CA SER A 184 -12.43 16.66 -1.01
C SER A 184 -13.30 17.90 -0.85
N MET A 185 -14.63 17.73 -0.83
CA MET A 185 -15.55 18.85 -0.64
C MET A 185 -15.46 19.45 0.76
N SER A 186 -15.31 18.63 1.80
CA SER A 186 -15.20 19.12 3.18
C SER A 186 -13.95 19.97 3.40
N LEU A 187 -12.80 19.58 2.83
CA LEU A 187 -11.57 20.38 2.87
C LEU A 187 -11.73 21.73 2.17
N LYS A 188 -12.34 21.73 0.98
CA LYS A 188 -12.49 22.94 0.15
C LYS A 188 -13.52 23.92 0.72
N SER A 189 -14.55 23.41 1.40
CA SER A 189 -15.64 24.23 1.96
C SER A 189 -15.39 24.69 3.40
N SER A 190 -14.45 24.10 4.13
CA SER A 190 -14.16 24.49 5.52
C SER A 190 -13.55 25.88 5.59
N SER A 191 -14.38 26.84 6.00
CA SER A 191 -13.93 28.21 6.28
C SER A 191 -12.99 28.29 7.47
N LYS A 192 -13.17 27.42 8.47
CA LYS A 192 -12.31 27.38 9.65
C LYS A 192 -10.89 26.93 9.30
N LEU A 193 -10.75 25.89 8.48
CA LEU A 193 -9.44 25.44 7.99
C LEU A 193 -8.73 26.55 7.23
N ARG A 194 -9.43 27.23 6.32
CA ARG A 194 -8.87 28.36 5.56
C ARG A 194 -8.34 29.46 6.48
N ASN A 195 -9.11 29.88 7.48
CA ASN A 195 -8.69 30.92 8.41
C ASN A 195 -7.51 30.45 9.31
N ILE A 196 -7.43 29.17 9.65
CA ILE A 196 -6.26 28.61 10.36
C ILE A 196 -5.01 28.69 9.49
N LEU A 197 -5.11 28.33 8.20
CA LEU A 197 -3.98 28.44 7.26
C LEU A 197 -3.54 29.90 7.06
N GLU A 198 -4.48 30.85 7.08
CA GLU A 198 -4.18 32.29 7.05
C GLU A 198 -3.39 32.73 8.29
N ILE A 199 -3.77 32.27 9.49
CA ILE A 199 -3.02 32.53 10.73
C ILE A 199 -1.60 31.95 10.60
N VAL A 200 -1.46 30.71 10.12
CA VAL A 200 -0.15 30.09 9.89
C VAL A 200 0.70 30.92 8.92
N LEU A 201 0.10 31.41 7.82
CA LEU A 201 0.78 32.27 6.85
C LEU A 201 1.25 33.58 7.49
N ALA A 202 0.41 34.22 8.31
CA ALA A 202 0.75 35.48 8.99
C ALA A 202 1.95 35.31 9.94
N PHE A 203 1.96 34.27 10.77
CA PHE A 203 3.09 33.96 11.66
C PHE A 203 4.35 33.59 10.87
N GLY A 204 4.20 32.76 9.83
CA GLY A 204 5.31 32.39 8.95
C GLY A 204 5.95 33.61 8.27
N ASN A 205 5.14 34.54 7.78
CA ASN A 205 5.60 35.79 7.18
C ASN A 205 6.29 36.70 8.21
N TYR A 206 5.72 36.86 9.39
CA TYR A 206 6.33 37.66 10.45
C TYR A 206 7.74 37.16 10.77
N MET A 207 7.88 35.84 10.97
CA MET A 207 9.15 35.20 11.30
C MET A 207 10.19 35.23 10.17
N ASN A 208 9.76 35.18 8.91
CA ASN A 208 10.66 35.10 7.74
C ASN A 208 10.91 36.44 7.04
N SER A 209 10.17 37.50 7.41
CA SER A 209 10.18 38.81 6.76
C SER A 209 11.57 39.41 6.57
N SER A 210 12.46 39.25 7.57
CA SER A 210 13.81 39.82 7.54
C SER A 210 14.83 39.07 6.67
N LYS A 211 14.53 37.83 6.24
CA LYS A 211 15.47 36.98 5.48
C LYS A 211 14.97 36.53 4.12
N ARG A 212 13.65 36.34 3.97
CA ARG A 212 13.06 35.71 2.78
C ARG A 212 11.92 36.53 2.15
N GLY A 213 11.60 37.69 2.72
CA GLY A 213 10.47 38.51 2.27
C GLY A 213 9.11 37.93 2.67
N ALA A 214 8.05 38.50 2.09
CA ALA A 214 6.67 38.07 2.33
C ALA A 214 6.23 37.01 1.32
N ALA A 215 5.59 35.94 1.81
CA ALA A 215 4.95 34.90 1.01
C ALA A 215 3.43 35.11 0.96
N TYR A 216 2.81 34.67 -0.15
CA TYR A 216 1.36 34.72 -0.34
C TYR A 216 0.67 33.36 -0.12
N GLY A 217 1.45 32.31 0.15
CA GLY A 217 1.01 30.94 0.38
C GLY A 217 2.19 30.03 0.69
N PHE A 218 1.91 28.79 1.10
CA PHE A 218 2.92 27.78 1.41
C PHE A 218 2.46 26.39 0.96
N ARG A 219 3.41 25.47 0.77
CA ARG A 219 3.15 24.06 0.44
C ARG A 219 2.59 23.32 1.66
N LEU A 220 1.68 22.37 1.47
CA LEU A 220 1.03 21.68 2.58
C LEU A 220 2.02 20.96 3.52
N GLN A 221 3.12 20.46 2.97
CA GLN A 221 4.21 19.86 3.75
C GLN A 221 4.77 20.79 4.83
N SER A 222 4.69 22.12 4.66
CA SER A 222 5.15 23.09 5.66
C SER A 222 4.38 23.02 6.99
N LEU A 223 3.20 22.38 7.02
CA LEU A 223 2.47 22.13 8.28
C LEU A 223 3.27 21.22 9.23
N ASP A 224 4.07 20.30 8.71
CA ASP A 224 4.91 19.40 9.53
C ASP A 224 5.98 20.21 10.29
N ALA A 225 6.48 21.33 9.73
CA ALA A 225 7.47 22.19 10.38
C ALA A 225 6.94 22.90 11.65
N LEU A 226 5.62 23.08 11.77
CA LEU A 226 4.99 23.67 12.98
C LEU A 226 5.17 22.78 14.22
N LEU A 227 5.34 21.47 14.01
CA LEU A 227 5.58 20.50 15.08
C LEU A 227 7.04 20.48 15.50
N GLU A 228 7.96 20.76 14.58
CA GLU A 228 9.40 20.70 14.81
C GLU A 228 9.95 21.95 15.48
N MET A 229 9.43 23.12 15.11
CA MET A 229 9.91 24.38 15.66
C MET A 229 9.50 24.53 17.13
N LYS A 230 10.50 24.64 18.00
CA LYS A 230 10.32 24.84 19.44
C LYS A 230 10.52 26.29 19.86
N SER A 231 9.92 26.67 20.98
CA SER A 231 10.22 27.91 21.70
C SER A 231 11.66 27.94 22.20
N THR A 232 12.17 29.12 22.55
CA THR A 232 13.54 29.30 23.07
C THR A 232 13.80 28.47 24.33
N ASP A 233 12.80 28.35 25.21
CA ASP A 233 12.86 27.52 26.42
C ASP A 233 12.60 26.02 26.17
N ARG A 234 12.34 25.64 24.91
CA ARG A 234 12.03 24.29 24.43
C ARG A 234 10.82 23.62 25.11
N LYS A 235 9.98 24.38 25.83
CA LYS A 235 8.82 23.85 26.56
C LYS A 235 7.62 23.58 25.66
N GLN A 236 7.50 24.29 24.55
CA GLN A 236 6.37 24.15 23.61
C GLN A 236 6.84 24.25 22.15
N THR A 237 5.99 23.80 21.23
CA THR A 237 6.21 23.98 19.79
C THR A 237 5.46 25.19 19.26
N LEU A 238 5.76 25.62 18.03
CA LEU A 238 5.00 26.67 17.35
C LEU A 238 3.53 26.29 17.21
N LEU A 239 3.23 25.01 16.93
CA LEU A 239 1.85 24.53 16.89
C LEU A 239 1.12 24.76 18.22
N HIS A 240 1.72 24.44 19.37
CA HIS A 240 1.11 24.71 20.68
C HIS A 240 0.82 26.19 20.88
N TYR A 241 1.78 27.05 20.52
CA TYR A 241 1.59 28.49 20.62
C TYR A 241 0.41 28.96 19.75
N LEU A 242 0.33 28.49 18.49
CA LEU A 242 -0.77 28.83 17.58
C LEU A 242 -2.12 28.33 18.09
N VAL A 243 -2.20 27.09 18.59
CA VAL A 243 -3.43 26.53 19.17
C VAL A 243 -3.91 27.37 20.35
N ARG A 244 -3.00 27.79 21.24
CA ARG A 244 -3.33 28.68 22.36
C ARG A 244 -3.88 30.01 21.87
N VAL A 245 -3.20 30.65 20.91
CA VAL A 245 -3.65 31.94 20.32
C VAL A 245 -5.01 31.78 19.65
N ILE A 246 -5.24 30.70 18.89
CA ILE A 246 -6.52 30.42 18.24
C ILE A 246 -7.62 30.26 19.28
N THR A 247 -7.37 29.50 20.35
CA THR A 247 -8.35 29.29 21.43
C THR A 247 -8.73 30.60 22.14
N GLU A 248 -7.76 31.49 22.35
CA GLU A 248 -7.96 32.74 23.11
C GLU A 248 -8.49 33.90 22.26
N LYS A 249 -8.08 34.01 20.99
CA LYS A 249 -8.40 35.15 20.11
C LYS A 249 -9.43 34.81 19.03
N TYR A 250 -9.55 33.55 18.65
CA TYR A 250 -10.40 33.07 17.57
C TYR A 250 -11.22 31.83 17.97
N PRO A 251 -12.02 31.90 19.06
CA PRO A 251 -12.72 30.73 19.60
C PRO A 251 -13.65 30.06 18.57
N GLY A 252 -14.19 30.82 17.59
CA GLY A 252 -14.99 30.26 16.50
C GLY A 252 -14.24 29.30 15.57
N LEU A 253 -12.90 29.33 15.54
CA LEU A 253 -12.07 28.42 14.76
C LEU A 253 -11.74 27.11 15.50
N THR A 254 -12.05 27.03 16.80
CA THR A 254 -11.91 25.79 17.56
C THR A 254 -12.83 24.72 16.95
N GLY A 255 -12.39 23.46 17.05
CA GLY A 255 -13.11 22.34 16.46
C GLY A 255 -13.18 22.37 14.92
N PHE A 256 -12.31 23.07 14.21
CA PHE A 256 -12.30 23.08 12.72
C PHE A 256 -12.29 21.68 12.11
N HIS A 257 -11.63 20.73 12.77
CA HIS A 257 -11.54 19.34 12.34
C HIS A 257 -12.90 18.62 12.31
N THR A 258 -13.95 19.17 12.92
CA THR A 258 -15.32 18.64 12.83
C THR A 258 -16.00 18.96 11.50
N GLU A 259 -15.51 19.96 10.77
CA GLU A 259 -15.98 20.27 9.41
C GLU A 259 -15.37 19.34 8.36
N LEU A 260 -14.34 18.56 8.74
CA LEU A 260 -13.54 17.73 7.85
C LEU A 260 -13.95 16.26 8.01
N HIS A 261 -14.46 15.68 6.93
CA HIS A 261 -15.14 14.37 6.99
C HIS A 261 -14.41 13.35 6.13
N PHE A 262 -14.42 12.08 6.56
CA PHE A 262 -13.93 10.92 5.79
C PHE A 262 -12.47 10.98 5.31
N LEU A 263 -11.63 11.87 5.86
CA LEU A 263 -10.22 11.99 5.47
C LEU A 263 -9.44 10.68 5.70
N ASP A 264 -9.79 9.94 6.75
CA ASP A 264 -9.24 8.64 7.12
C ASP A 264 -9.55 7.58 6.06
N LYS A 265 -10.82 7.48 5.65
CA LYS A 265 -11.25 6.52 4.63
C LYS A 265 -10.74 6.92 3.25
N ALA A 266 -10.81 8.20 2.90
CA ALA A 266 -10.34 8.71 1.63
C ALA A 266 -8.81 8.54 1.47
N GLY A 267 -8.07 8.67 2.58
CA GLY A 267 -6.62 8.47 2.62
C GLY A 267 -6.16 7.03 2.41
N THR A 268 -7.05 6.04 2.37
CA THR A 268 -6.70 4.64 2.04
C THR A 268 -7.13 4.23 0.64
N VAL A 269 -7.86 5.08 -0.08
CA VAL A 269 -8.42 4.75 -1.40
C VAL A 269 -7.40 4.97 -2.50
N SER A 270 -7.21 3.95 -3.34
CA SER A 270 -6.50 4.07 -4.61
C SER A 270 -7.48 4.52 -5.71
N LEU A 271 -7.59 5.84 -5.93
CA LEU A 271 -8.57 6.39 -6.87
C LEU A 271 -8.39 5.85 -8.29
N ASP A 272 -7.15 5.68 -8.78
CA ASP A 272 -6.90 5.14 -10.13
C ASP A 272 -7.42 3.71 -10.29
N SER A 273 -7.24 2.86 -9.26
CA SER A 273 -7.78 1.50 -9.25
C SER A 273 -9.30 1.52 -9.26
N VAL A 274 -9.91 2.34 -8.40
CA VAL A 274 -11.38 2.47 -8.35
C VAL A 274 -11.93 2.93 -9.70
N LEU A 275 -11.31 3.93 -10.34
CA LEU A 275 -11.72 4.40 -11.67
C LEU A 275 -11.53 3.33 -12.75
N GLN A 276 -10.51 2.47 -12.64
CA GLN A 276 -10.32 1.34 -13.54
C GLN A 276 -11.42 0.29 -13.36
N ASP A 277 -11.75 -0.06 -12.12
CA ASP A 277 -12.79 -1.05 -11.82
C ASP A 277 -14.17 -0.58 -12.30
N VAL A 278 -14.49 0.72 -12.16
CA VAL A 278 -15.72 1.31 -12.73
C VAL A 278 -15.75 1.17 -14.26
N ARG A 279 -14.62 1.37 -14.95
CA ARG A 279 -14.53 1.17 -16.41
C ARG A 279 -14.72 -0.30 -16.79
N SER A 280 -14.15 -1.22 -16.02
CA SER A 280 -14.34 -2.66 -16.22
C SER A 280 -15.80 -3.07 -16.03
N LEU A 281 -16.49 -2.53 -15.02
CA LEU A 281 -17.93 -2.75 -14.84
C LEU A 281 -18.74 -2.21 -16.02
N GLN A 282 -18.41 -1.01 -16.51
CA GLN A 282 -19.05 -0.44 -17.69
C GLN A 282 -18.87 -1.33 -18.93
N GLN A 283 -17.66 -1.86 -19.15
CA GLN A 283 -17.39 -2.77 -20.25
C GLN A 283 -18.19 -4.08 -20.13
N GLY A 284 -18.27 -4.66 -18.93
CA GLY A 284 -19.09 -5.84 -18.66
C GLY A 284 -20.58 -5.59 -18.91
N MET A 285 -21.08 -4.40 -18.56
CA MET A 285 -22.46 -4.00 -18.80
C MET A 285 -22.76 -3.88 -20.30
N GLU A 286 -21.82 -3.33 -21.09
CA GLU A 286 -21.93 -3.26 -22.54
C GLU A 286 -21.88 -4.65 -23.20
N LEU A 287 -21.00 -5.54 -22.72
CA LEU A 287 -20.98 -6.94 -23.20
C LEU A 287 -22.30 -7.65 -22.93
N THR A 288 -22.87 -7.46 -21.74
CA THR A 288 -24.18 -8.00 -21.37
C THR A 288 -25.28 -7.48 -22.30
N ARG A 289 -25.25 -6.17 -22.63
CA ARG A 289 -26.20 -5.55 -23.57
C ARG A 289 -26.07 -6.13 -24.97
N LYS A 290 -24.83 -6.31 -25.46
CA LYS A 290 -24.56 -6.94 -26.76
C LYS A 290 -25.06 -8.37 -26.82
N GLU A 291 -24.86 -9.14 -25.77
CA GLU A 291 -25.33 -10.53 -25.73
C GLU A 291 -26.86 -10.61 -25.65
N PHE A 292 -27.51 -9.72 -24.88
CA PHE A 292 -28.97 -9.61 -24.89
C PHE A 292 -29.52 -9.27 -26.28
N MET A 293 -28.89 -8.36 -27.04
CA MET A 293 -29.30 -8.09 -28.43
C MET A 293 -29.17 -9.30 -29.38
N ARG A 294 -28.38 -10.31 -29.02
CA ARG A 294 -28.21 -11.57 -29.76
C ARG A 294 -29.11 -12.70 -29.26
N GLN A 295 -29.78 -12.49 -28.12
CA GLN A 295 -30.69 -13.43 -27.46
C GLN A 295 -31.79 -12.61 -26.73
N ASP A 296 -32.60 -11.92 -27.53
CA ASP A 296 -33.58 -10.91 -27.07
C ASP A 296 -34.70 -11.51 -26.18
N ASP A 297 -34.79 -12.84 -26.13
CA ASP A 297 -35.75 -13.60 -25.34
C ASP A 297 -35.24 -13.99 -23.93
N SER A 298 -34.02 -13.64 -23.53
CA SER A 298 -33.48 -13.99 -22.21
C SER A 298 -34.04 -13.10 -21.09
N PRO A 299 -34.90 -13.62 -20.18
CA PRO A 299 -35.45 -12.83 -19.08
C PRO A 299 -34.38 -12.41 -18.07
N VAL A 300 -33.39 -13.27 -17.82
CA VAL A 300 -32.31 -13.02 -16.85
C VAL A 300 -31.49 -11.79 -17.25
N LEU A 301 -31.06 -11.72 -18.52
CA LEU A 301 -30.30 -10.58 -19.03
C LEU A 301 -31.12 -9.29 -19.01
N LYS A 302 -32.40 -9.39 -19.41
CA LYS A 302 -33.32 -8.25 -19.43
C LYS A 302 -33.54 -7.66 -18.04
N ASP A 303 -33.83 -8.49 -17.06
CA ASP A 303 -34.07 -8.06 -15.68
C ASP A 303 -32.80 -7.50 -15.06
N PHE A 304 -31.65 -8.15 -15.29
CA PHE A 304 -30.36 -7.65 -14.84
C PHE A 304 -30.04 -6.26 -15.42
N LEU A 305 -30.17 -6.10 -16.74
CA LEU A 305 -29.95 -4.81 -17.42
C LEU A 305 -30.89 -3.74 -16.86
N LYS A 306 -32.17 -4.05 -16.67
CA LYS A 306 -33.16 -3.11 -16.13
C LYS A 306 -32.80 -2.63 -14.72
N VAL A 307 -32.43 -3.55 -13.83
CA VAL A 307 -32.13 -3.22 -12.43
C VAL A 307 -30.79 -2.49 -12.28
N ASN A 308 -29.77 -2.91 -13.03
CA ASN A 308 -28.40 -2.47 -12.80
C ASN A 308 -27.94 -1.30 -13.69
N SER A 309 -28.72 -0.92 -14.72
CA SER A 309 -28.37 0.24 -15.56
C SER A 309 -28.29 1.53 -14.76
N GLU A 310 -29.28 1.82 -13.90
CA GLU A 310 -29.27 3.02 -13.04
C GLU A 310 -28.10 2.99 -12.05
N VAL A 311 -27.77 1.81 -11.49
CA VAL A 311 -26.64 1.64 -10.58
C VAL A 311 -25.32 1.96 -11.30
N MET A 312 -25.16 1.45 -12.53
CA MET A 312 -23.97 1.71 -13.35
C MET A 312 -23.86 3.20 -13.74
N GLU A 313 -24.96 3.83 -14.15
CA GLU A 313 -25.00 5.27 -14.47
C GLU A 313 -24.61 6.13 -13.27
N LYS A 314 -25.17 5.81 -12.10
CA LYS A 314 -24.81 6.48 -10.85
C LYS A 314 -23.33 6.30 -10.53
N LEU A 315 -22.81 5.08 -10.63
CA LEU A 315 -21.40 4.80 -10.34
C LEU A 315 -20.46 5.56 -11.29
N GLN A 316 -20.83 5.71 -12.56
CA GLN A 316 -20.10 6.54 -13.51
C GLN A 316 -20.13 8.02 -13.13
N ALA A 317 -21.31 8.55 -12.80
CA ALA A 317 -21.45 9.93 -12.36
C ALA A 317 -20.61 10.21 -11.09
N ASP A 318 -20.75 9.36 -10.07
CA ASP A 318 -19.98 9.45 -8.83
C ASP A 318 -18.48 9.31 -9.10
N SER A 319 -18.05 8.45 -10.03
CA SER A 319 -16.62 8.30 -10.38
C SER A 319 -16.04 9.57 -11.00
N LYS A 320 -16.80 10.23 -11.88
CA LYS A 320 -16.41 11.51 -12.49
C LYS A 320 -16.37 12.62 -11.44
N THR A 321 -17.41 12.72 -10.62
CA THR A 321 -17.48 13.71 -9.53
C THR A 321 -16.36 13.51 -8.51
N ALA A 322 -16.04 12.26 -8.14
CA ALA A 322 -14.94 11.96 -7.22
C ALA A 322 -13.60 12.44 -7.78
N LYS A 323 -13.33 12.15 -9.05
CA LYS A 323 -12.11 12.58 -9.73
C LYS A 323 -12.01 14.11 -9.78
N GLU A 324 -13.04 14.78 -10.27
CA GLU A 324 -13.06 16.25 -10.40
C GLU A 324 -12.98 16.95 -9.04
N ALA A 325 -13.70 16.44 -8.02
CA ALA A 325 -13.66 16.98 -6.68
C ALA A 325 -12.26 16.83 -6.06
N PHE A 326 -11.63 15.67 -6.25
CA PHE A 326 -10.29 15.39 -5.75
C PHE A 326 -9.24 16.28 -6.44
N GLU A 327 -9.18 16.28 -7.77
CA GLU A 327 -8.25 17.10 -8.54
C GLU A 327 -8.40 18.58 -8.17
N SER A 328 -9.64 19.07 -8.08
CA SER A 328 -9.92 20.44 -7.68
C SER A 328 -9.49 20.76 -6.25
N ALA A 329 -9.62 19.82 -5.31
CA ALA A 329 -9.15 20.00 -3.94
C ALA A 329 -7.62 20.04 -3.87
N VAL A 330 -6.93 19.12 -4.57
CA VAL A 330 -5.46 19.09 -4.61
C VAL A 330 -4.90 20.39 -5.19
N GLU A 331 -5.45 20.86 -6.30
CA GLU A 331 -5.08 22.14 -6.93
C GLU A 331 -5.39 23.34 -6.03
N TYR A 332 -6.53 23.31 -5.31
CA TYR A 332 -6.92 24.39 -4.39
C TYR A 332 -5.89 24.62 -3.28
N PHE A 333 -5.22 23.56 -2.80
CA PHE A 333 -4.11 23.66 -1.84
C PHE A 333 -2.73 23.76 -2.50
N GLY A 334 -2.68 23.98 -3.82
CA GLY A 334 -1.46 24.26 -4.58
C GLY A 334 -0.63 23.03 -4.95
N GLU A 335 -1.10 21.82 -4.67
CA GLU A 335 -0.40 20.57 -5.00
C GLU A 335 -0.77 20.08 -6.42
N ASN A 336 -0.02 19.12 -6.95
CA ASN A 336 -0.27 18.56 -8.28
C ASN A 336 -1.05 17.24 -8.17
N PRO A 337 -2.27 17.12 -8.74
CA PRO A 337 -3.08 15.90 -8.69
C PRO A 337 -2.37 14.67 -9.28
N LYS A 338 -1.48 14.86 -10.26
CA LYS A 338 -0.76 13.77 -10.92
C LYS A 338 0.31 13.12 -10.03
N THR A 339 0.82 13.85 -9.04
CA THR A 339 1.88 13.37 -8.15
C THR A 339 1.42 13.21 -6.71
N SER A 340 0.16 13.57 -6.42
CA SER A 340 -0.39 13.62 -5.07
C SER A 340 -1.68 12.81 -5.01
N PRO A 341 -1.60 11.47 -5.01
CA PRO A 341 -2.78 10.61 -4.87
C PRO A 341 -3.47 10.81 -3.51
N PRO A 342 -4.73 10.34 -3.33
CA PRO A 342 -5.44 10.42 -2.05
C PRO A 342 -4.64 9.91 -0.86
N THR A 343 -3.88 8.84 -1.08
CA THR A 343 -3.03 8.16 -0.09
C THR A 343 -1.84 8.98 0.40
N THR A 344 -1.53 10.10 -0.25
CA THR A 344 -0.52 11.06 0.23
C THR A 344 -1.15 12.40 0.62
N PHE A 345 -2.15 12.84 -0.14
CA PHE A 345 -2.80 14.13 0.06
C PHE A 345 -3.59 14.21 1.37
N PHE A 346 -4.58 13.34 1.59
CA PHE A 346 -5.42 13.39 2.79
C PHE A 346 -4.63 13.15 4.09
N PRO A 347 -3.62 12.24 4.13
CA PRO A 347 -2.79 12.08 5.31
C PRO A 347 -2.05 13.33 5.79
N MET A 348 -1.73 14.29 4.92
CA MET A 348 -1.14 15.56 5.38
C MET A 348 -2.06 16.30 6.35
N PHE A 349 -3.35 16.40 6.02
CA PHE A 349 -4.36 17.00 6.89
C PHE A 349 -4.59 16.16 8.15
N MET A 350 -4.61 14.84 8.03
CA MET A 350 -4.80 13.96 9.20
C MET A 350 -3.66 14.11 10.21
N ARG A 351 -2.41 14.17 9.75
CA ARG A 351 -1.26 14.42 10.62
C ARG A 351 -1.40 15.75 11.34
N PHE A 352 -1.75 16.81 10.61
CA PHE A 352 -1.98 18.14 11.17
C PHE A 352 -3.11 18.14 12.21
N ILE A 353 -4.27 17.55 11.90
CA ILE A 353 -5.42 17.46 12.81
C ILE A 353 -5.05 16.70 14.09
N LYS A 354 -4.35 15.56 13.95
CA LYS A 354 -3.90 14.77 15.10
C LYS A 354 -2.95 15.56 15.99
N ALA A 355 -2.00 16.28 15.38
CA ALA A 355 -1.07 17.13 16.10
C ALA A 355 -1.76 18.32 16.79
N TYR A 356 -2.74 18.93 16.12
CA TYR A 356 -3.54 20.03 16.66
C TYR A 356 -4.32 19.58 17.90
N LYS A 357 -5.06 18.46 17.80
CA LYS A 357 -5.81 17.89 18.93
C LYS A 357 -4.90 17.55 20.11
N LYS A 358 -3.71 17.01 19.83
CA LYS A 358 -2.72 16.73 20.87
C LYS A 358 -2.27 18.02 21.56
N ALA A 359 -1.97 19.06 20.78
CA ALA A 359 -1.59 20.36 21.33
C ALA A 359 -2.72 21.00 22.18
N GLU A 360 -3.99 20.86 21.78
CA GLU A 360 -5.13 21.29 22.61
C GLU A 360 -5.14 20.60 23.98
N GLN A 361 -4.95 19.27 23.99
CA GLN A 361 -4.90 18.47 25.22
C GLN A 361 -3.70 18.84 26.11
N ASP A 362 -2.52 19.00 25.51
CA ASP A 362 -1.30 19.37 26.21
C ASP A 362 -1.44 20.76 26.86
N ILE A 363 -2.04 21.73 26.16
CA ILE A 363 -2.32 23.09 26.68
C ILE A 363 -3.31 23.04 27.85
N GLU A 364 -4.38 22.25 27.74
CA GLU A 364 -5.36 22.11 28.82
C GLU A 364 -4.73 21.49 30.08
N LEU A 365 -3.87 20.49 29.90
CA LEU A 365 -3.12 19.86 30.99
C LEU A 365 -2.17 20.86 31.66
N TRP A 366 -1.42 21.65 30.89
CA TRP A 366 -0.52 22.67 31.44
C TRP A 366 -1.29 23.72 32.24
N LYS A 367 -2.47 24.16 31.77
CA LYS A 367 -3.33 25.10 32.51
C LYS A 367 -3.80 24.52 33.85
N LYS A 368 -4.19 23.24 33.88
CA LYS A 368 -4.60 22.57 35.13
C LYS A 368 -3.45 22.44 36.12
N GLN A 369 -2.25 22.08 35.64
CA GLN A 369 -1.05 21.97 36.47
C GLN A 369 -0.64 23.34 37.05
N GLU A 370 -0.69 24.40 36.24
CA GLU A 370 -0.38 25.76 36.69
C GLU A 370 -1.38 26.26 37.73
N ALA A 371 -2.68 25.97 37.55
CA ALA A 371 -3.71 26.31 38.53
C ALA A 371 -3.50 25.57 39.86
N ALA A 372 -3.24 24.26 39.81
CA ALA A 372 -2.96 23.45 40.99
C ALA A 372 -1.69 23.89 41.74
N ALA A 373 -0.64 24.30 41.01
CA ALA A 373 0.57 24.85 41.61
C ALA A 373 0.31 26.18 42.33
N LYS A 374 -0.49 27.07 41.72
CA LYS A 374 -0.92 28.34 42.34
C LYS A 374 -1.80 28.12 43.57
N GLU A 375 -2.66 27.11 43.56
CA GLU A 375 -3.48 26.73 44.71
C GLU A 375 -2.64 26.11 45.84
N ALA A 376 -1.62 25.29 45.52
CA ALA A 376 -0.69 24.75 46.51
C ALA A 376 0.20 25.84 47.15
N GLU A 377 0.62 26.84 46.37
CA GLU A 377 1.39 27.99 46.88
C GLU A 377 0.52 28.93 47.75
N SER A 378 -0.77 29.10 47.42
CA SER A 378 -1.70 29.94 48.21
C SER A 378 -2.35 29.21 49.40
N GLY A 379 -2.37 27.87 49.39
CA GLY A 379 -2.93 27.01 50.42
C GLY A 379 -1.94 26.58 51.52
N SER A 380 -0.74 27.16 51.57
CA SER A 380 0.23 26.96 52.65
C SER A 380 0.06 28.07 53.71
N PRO A 381 -0.68 27.87 54.82
CA PRO A 381 -0.74 28.86 55.87
C PRO A 381 0.55 28.79 56.68
N SER A 382 1.11 29.96 56.92
CA SER A 382 2.17 30.28 57.87
C SER A 382 2.03 29.48 59.17
N SER A 383 2.71 28.33 59.25
CA SER A 383 2.86 27.57 60.50
C SER A 383 4.19 27.98 61.14
N GLU A 384 4.30 29.25 61.53
CA GLU A 384 5.47 29.75 62.28
C GLU A 384 5.21 29.91 63.79
N ASN A 385 4.04 29.54 64.31
CA ASN A 385 3.74 29.69 65.74
C ASN A 385 3.13 28.43 66.40
N GLN A 386 3.85 27.31 66.34
CA GLN A 386 3.73 26.28 67.38
C GLN A 386 5.12 25.86 67.87
N PRO A 387 5.34 25.71 69.19
CA PRO A 387 6.61 25.20 69.70
C PRO A 387 6.78 23.74 69.28
N GLU A 388 7.69 23.47 68.32
CA GLU A 388 8.05 22.13 67.87
C GLU A 388 8.57 21.29 69.05
N LEU A 389 7.96 20.13 69.28
CA LEU A 389 8.44 19.15 70.27
C LEU A 389 9.81 18.57 69.85
N PRO A 390 10.73 18.27 70.79
CA PRO A 390 12.11 17.85 70.50
C PRO A 390 12.25 16.67 69.52
N ILE A 391 11.22 15.82 69.44
CA ILE A 391 11.17 14.61 68.62
C ILE A 391 11.04 14.95 67.12
N GLN A 392 10.34 16.03 66.75
CA GLN A 392 10.20 16.45 65.34
C GLN A 392 11.51 17.04 64.79
N LYS A 393 12.25 17.79 65.62
CA LYS A 393 13.54 18.37 65.25
C LYS A 393 14.60 17.30 64.96
N ALA A 394 14.63 16.25 65.77
CA ALA A 394 15.52 15.10 65.57
C ALA A 394 15.20 14.34 64.27
N ARG A 395 13.90 14.15 63.95
CA ARG A 395 13.47 13.47 62.71
C ARG A 395 13.81 14.25 61.45
N ARG A 396 13.70 15.58 61.50
CA ARG A 396 14.04 16.48 60.39
C ARG A 396 15.54 16.53 60.14
N GLN A 397 16.35 16.61 61.21
CA GLN A 397 17.81 16.51 61.11
C GLN A 397 18.26 15.13 60.56
N GLN A 398 17.56 14.06 60.91
CA GLN A 398 17.85 12.73 60.37
C GLN A 398 17.51 12.63 58.88
N MET A 399 16.41 13.24 58.42
CA MET A 399 16.06 13.31 57.00
C MET A 399 17.02 14.19 56.19
N ASP A 400 17.44 15.33 56.73
CA ASP A 400 18.43 16.20 56.07
C ASP A 400 19.81 15.52 55.98
N MET A 401 20.21 14.77 57.01
CA MET A 401 21.43 13.96 56.97
C MET A 401 21.34 12.82 55.94
N ILE A 402 20.17 12.19 55.77
CA ILE A 402 19.94 11.18 54.72
C ILE A 402 19.97 11.81 53.31
N ALA A 403 19.42 13.01 53.14
CA ALA A 403 19.46 13.75 51.88
C ALA A 403 20.89 14.18 51.52
N GLU A 404 21.68 14.65 52.49
CA GLU A 404 23.09 15.00 52.34
C GLU A 404 23.95 13.76 52.00
N LEU A 405 23.69 12.62 52.64
CA LEU A 405 24.37 11.35 52.35
C LEU A 405 24.04 10.81 50.95
N LYS A 406 22.79 10.94 50.50
CA LYS A 406 22.39 10.63 49.11
C LYS A 406 23.06 11.56 48.10
N LYS A 407 23.16 12.86 48.41
CA LYS A 407 23.85 13.84 47.56
C LYS A 407 25.36 13.56 47.47
N LYS A 408 25.98 13.06 48.55
CA LYS A 408 27.40 12.63 48.54
C LYS A 408 27.63 11.28 47.84
N GLN A 409 26.64 10.37 47.84
CA GLN A 409 26.73 9.10 47.09
C GLN A 409 26.61 9.28 45.57
N MET A 410 25.87 10.28 45.07
CA MET A 410 25.76 10.56 43.63
C MET A 410 27.01 11.23 43.02
N VAL A 411 28.04 11.56 43.81
CA VAL A 411 29.24 12.29 43.36
C VAL A 411 30.44 11.37 43.05
N LYS A 412 30.30 10.04 43.13
CA LYS A 412 31.38 9.09 42.78
C LYS A 412 31.02 8.14 41.63
N GLU A 413 31.33 8.56 40.40
CA GLU A 413 32.05 7.83 39.31
C GLU A 413 31.75 8.44 37.92
N PRO A 414 32.62 8.31 36.90
CA PRO A 414 34.09 8.34 36.87
C PRO A 414 34.62 9.54 36.05
N LEU A 415 35.89 9.92 36.31
CA LEU A 415 36.61 10.95 35.56
C LEU A 415 36.79 10.56 34.09
N ILE A 416 36.29 11.39 33.17
CA ILE A 416 36.85 11.53 31.82
C ILE A 416 37.73 12.79 31.84
N TYR A 417 38.97 12.59 31.46
CA TYR A 417 40.07 13.55 31.50
C TYR A 417 39.88 14.62 30.42
N GLU A 418 39.52 15.86 30.80
CA GLU A 418 39.68 17.02 29.91
C GLU A 418 40.98 17.74 30.30
N GLY A 419 42.00 17.50 29.48
CA GLY A 419 43.23 18.27 29.49
C GLY A 419 42.97 19.69 28.99
N LYS A 420 43.56 20.66 29.71
CA LYS A 420 43.76 22.04 29.28
C LYS A 420 44.22 22.09 27.82
N ASP A 421 43.54 22.89 26.99
CA ASP A 421 44.19 23.51 25.84
C ASP A 421 43.55 24.88 25.54
N GLY A 422 44.15 25.93 26.10
CA GLY A 422 43.86 27.34 25.77
C GLY A 422 44.36 27.75 24.38
N ALA A 423 44.88 26.83 23.58
CA ALA A 423 45.42 27.11 22.26
C ALA A 423 44.34 27.52 21.24
N ILE A 424 43.08 27.09 21.41
CA ILE A 424 42.01 27.39 20.46
C ILE A 424 41.43 28.80 20.66
N GLU A 425 41.36 29.30 21.90
CA GLU A 425 40.89 30.67 22.16
C GLU A 425 41.91 31.74 21.73
N ASP A 426 43.21 31.42 21.78
CA ASP A 426 44.27 32.28 21.25
C ASP A 426 44.25 32.31 19.70
N ILE A 427 43.98 31.18 19.03
CA ILE A 427 43.83 31.11 17.56
C ILE A 427 42.59 31.90 17.08
N ILE A 428 41.48 31.85 17.82
CA ILE A 428 40.25 32.58 17.50
C ILE A 428 40.45 34.10 17.72
N SER A 429 41.24 34.49 18.70
CA SER A 429 41.57 35.90 18.97
C SER A 429 42.51 36.49 17.91
N ASP A 430 43.48 35.73 17.40
CA ASP A 430 44.37 36.16 16.32
C ASP A 430 43.66 36.26 14.95
N LEU A 431 42.74 35.36 14.64
CA LEU A 431 41.93 35.40 13.40
C LEU A 431 40.94 36.58 13.38
N ARG A 432 40.56 37.10 14.55
CA ARG A 432 39.64 38.24 14.67
C ARG A 432 40.34 39.58 14.46
N ASN A 433 41.64 39.67 14.78
CA ASN A 433 42.43 40.91 14.68
C ASN A 433 43.21 41.04 13.36
N ASN A 434 43.48 39.94 12.64
CA ASN A 434 44.06 39.98 11.29
C ASN A 434 43.36 38.97 10.36
N PRO A 435 42.40 39.41 9.51
CA PRO A 435 41.78 38.51 8.55
C PRO A 435 42.82 38.01 7.54
N TYR A 436 42.92 36.69 7.41
CA TYR A 436 43.84 36.00 6.51
C TYR A 436 43.71 36.53 5.07
N ARG A 437 44.74 37.23 4.60
CA ARG A 437 44.91 37.62 3.20
C ARG A 437 45.79 36.55 2.53
N ARG A 438 45.25 35.78 1.59
CA ARG A 438 46.09 34.94 0.71
C ARG A 438 47.01 35.85 -0.10
N ALA A 439 48.31 35.79 0.21
CA ALA A 439 49.36 36.27 -0.68
C ALA A 439 49.71 35.13 -1.66
N ASP A 440 49.53 35.42 -2.93
CA ASP A 440 49.88 34.59 -4.08
C ASP A 440 51.41 34.42 -4.27
N LYS A 441 51.75 33.44 -5.13
CA LYS A 441 52.99 33.19 -5.91
C LYS A 441 53.98 32.21 -5.26
N GLY A 442 54.51 31.20 -5.95
CA GLY A 442 54.44 30.82 -7.37
C GLY A 442 55.61 29.88 -7.73
N ARG A 443 55.44 29.09 -8.79
CA ARG A 443 56.48 28.47 -9.66
C ARG A 443 55.70 27.89 -10.84
N GLY A 444 55.64 28.48 -12.03
CA GLY A 444 56.72 28.81 -13.00
C GLY A 444 56.63 27.77 -14.12
N SER A 445 56.72 28.01 -15.43
CA SER A 445 57.03 29.16 -16.29
C SER A 445 56.60 28.81 -17.73
N SER A 446 55.99 29.78 -18.42
CA SER A 446 56.14 30.16 -19.85
C SER A 446 55.94 29.18 -21.04
N LYS A 447 54.86 29.48 -21.79
CA LYS A 447 54.73 29.72 -23.27
C LYS A 447 55.27 28.69 -24.29
N LYS A 448 54.35 28.18 -25.15
CA LYS A 448 54.13 28.70 -26.53
C LYS A 448 52.95 28.06 -27.29
N ARG A 449 52.19 28.97 -27.96
CA ARG A 449 51.46 28.88 -29.27
C ARG A 449 50.04 28.30 -29.35
N ALA A 450 49.12 29.18 -29.78
CA ALA A 450 48.15 29.14 -30.91
C ALA A 450 47.37 27.83 -31.17
N ALA A 451 46.11 27.76 -31.60
CA ALA A 451 45.17 28.70 -32.24
C ALA A 451 43.73 28.21 -31.92
N GLY A 452 42.72 29.02 -32.27
CA GLY A 452 41.33 28.82 -31.87
C GLY A 452 40.46 27.93 -32.77
N GLN A 453 39.16 28.20 -32.61
CA GLN A 453 37.98 27.79 -33.40
C GLN A 453 37.20 26.53 -32.97
N SER A 454 36.10 26.80 -32.24
CA SER A 454 34.70 26.68 -32.71
C SER A 454 34.34 25.49 -33.60
N LEU A 455 33.43 24.64 -33.11
CA LEU A 455 32.61 23.75 -33.92
C LEU A 455 31.17 24.32 -34.02
N GLN A 456 30.78 24.69 -35.24
CA GLN A 456 29.39 24.67 -35.70
C GLN A 456 29.35 24.06 -37.11
N ALA A 457 28.19 23.52 -37.46
CA ALA A 457 27.98 22.40 -38.36
C ALA A 457 27.58 22.76 -39.83
N THR A 458 27.53 21.70 -40.66
CA THR A 458 26.79 21.48 -41.95
C THR A 458 27.44 21.98 -43.26
N PRO A 459 27.02 21.52 -44.47
CA PRO A 459 26.65 20.17 -44.97
C PRO A 459 27.29 19.80 -46.37
N ASP A 460 26.90 18.62 -46.91
CA ASP A 460 26.82 18.17 -48.34
C ASP A 460 28.05 17.83 -49.23
N ILE A 461 28.15 16.51 -49.55
CA ILE A 461 28.23 15.77 -50.86
C ILE A 461 28.52 16.63 -52.13
N PRO A 462 29.39 16.27 -53.13
CA PRO A 462 29.44 14.98 -53.87
C PRO A 462 30.81 14.46 -54.42
N LEU A 463 30.91 13.14 -54.63
CA LEU A 463 31.16 12.43 -55.91
C LEU A 463 31.36 10.93 -55.68
#